data_AF-F9UHW8-F1
#
_entry.id   AF-F9UHW8-F1
#
_cell.length_a   1.000
_cell.length_b   1.000
_cell.length_c   1.000
_cell.angle_alpha   90.00
_cell.angle_beta   90.00
_cell.angle_gamma   90.00
#
_symmetry.space_group_name_H-M   'P 1'
#
loop_
_entity.id
_entity.type
_entity.pdbx_description
1 polymer ?
#
loop_
_entity_poly.entity_id
_entity_poly.type
_entity_poly.pdbx_seq_one_letter_code
_entity_poly.pdbx_strand_id
1 'polypeptide(L)'
;MRLADRAGADVGAVALTQALHRTILLVESIERVRDRTGWQRRIMFFTPILIGLRKMEAPLASYEDLAHGVRREFADSRQALVELNGAL
;
A
#
# COMPACT_ATOMS: atom_id res chain seq x y z
N MET A 1 3.59 10.14 3.62
CA MET A 1 4.65 9.31 4.21
C MET A 1 5.05 9.78 5.59
N ARG A 2 5.98 10.74 5.80
CA ARG A 2 6.38 11.16 7.17
C ARG A 2 5.23 11.68 8.05
N LEU A 3 4.26 12.39 7.48
CA LEU A 3 3.06 12.82 8.21
C LEU A 3 2.15 11.63 8.56
N ALA A 4 1.96 10.71 7.61
CA ALA A 4 1.12 9.53 7.79
C ALA A 4 1.69 8.59 8.87
N ASP A 5 3.01 8.38 8.87
CA ASP A 5 3.74 7.67 9.92
C ASP A 5 3.52 8.31 11.31
N ARG A 6 3.67 9.65 11.40
CA ARG A 6 3.37 10.39 12.64
C ARG A 6 1.89 10.35 13.06
N ALA A 7 0.98 10.09 12.13
CA ALA A 7 -0.44 9.92 12.39
C ALA A 7 -0.81 8.46 12.72
N GLY A 8 0.17 7.54 12.72
CA GLY A 8 -0.05 6.13 13.03
C GLY A 8 -0.56 5.28 11.87
N ALA A 9 -0.51 5.78 10.63
CA ALA A 9 -0.84 4.98 9.46
C ALA A 9 0.28 3.97 9.16
N ASP A 10 -0.09 2.77 8.70
CA ASP A 10 0.86 1.77 8.21
C ASP A 10 1.44 2.22 6.87
N VAL A 11 2.64 2.81 6.90
CA VAL A 11 3.34 3.33 5.72
C VAL A 11 4.80 2.93 5.72
N GLY A 12 5.35 2.66 4.53
CA GLY A 12 6.77 2.35 4.38
C GLY A 12 7.66 3.54 4.78
N ALA A 13 8.79 3.22 5.43
CA ALA A 13 9.77 4.23 5.81
C ALA A 13 10.33 4.96 4.57
N VAL A 14 10.61 6.26 4.72
CA VAL A 14 11.15 7.07 3.62
C VAL A 14 12.33 7.95 4.04
N ALA A 15 13.30 8.07 3.14
CA ALA A 15 14.45 8.95 3.29
C ALA A 15 14.65 9.82 2.04
N LEU A 16 14.95 11.11 2.24
CA LEU A 16 15.45 11.97 1.16
C LEU A 16 16.97 11.87 1.14
N THR A 17 17.53 11.52 -0.02
CA THR A 17 18.98 11.37 -0.22
C THR A 17 19.45 12.13 -1.46
N GLN A 18 20.75 12.30 -1.60
CA GLN A 18 21.40 12.85 -2.79
C GLN A 18 22.13 11.73 -3.52
N ALA A 19 21.86 11.56 -4.81
CA ALA A 19 22.60 10.65 -5.67
C ALA A 19 22.74 11.26 -7.06
N LEU A 20 23.93 11.19 -7.66
CA LEU A 20 24.18 11.73 -9.00
C LEU A 20 23.71 13.19 -9.17
N HIS A 21 23.94 14.03 -8.15
CA HIS A 21 23.49 15.43 -8.11
C HIS A 21 21.96 15.62 -8.23
N ARG A 22 21.18 14.62 -7.83
CA ARG A 22 19.72 14.67 -7.78
C ARG A 22 19.23 14.34 -6.37
N THR A 23 18.16 15.01 -5.96
CA THR A 23 17.40 14.63 -4.77
C THR A 23 16.52 13.43 -5.09
N ILE A 24 16.71 12.34 -4.35
CA ILE A 24 15.98 11.08 -4.52
C ILE A 24 15.17 10.78 -3.26
N LEU A 25 13.93 10.33 -3.43
CA LEU A 25 13.14 9.76 -2.34
C LEU A 25 13.33 8.24 -2.32
N LEU A 26 14.06 7.76 -1.32
CA LEU A 26 14.15 6.34 -1.03
C LEU A 26 12.90 5.91 -0.25
N VAL A 27 12.25 4.85 -0.70
CA VAL A 27 11.08 4.24 -0.05
C VAL A 27 11.43 2.80 0.27
N GLU A 28 11.23 2.40 1.52
CA GLU A 28 11.37 1.00 1.91
C GLU A 28 10.37 0.12 1.16
N SER A 29 10.85 -1.04 0.70
CA SER A 29 10.01 -1.97 -0.06
C SER A 29 9.11 -2.77 0.88
N ILE A 30 7.82 -2.49 0.84
CA ILE A 30 6.78 -3.20 1.62
C ILE A 30 6.61 -4.67 1.22
N GLU A 31 7.09 -5.06 0.03
CA GLU A 31 7.07 -6.43 -0.44
C GLU A 31 8.31 -7.24 -0.01
N ARG A 32 9.35 -6.62 0.55
CA ARG A 32 10.58 -7.34 0.95
C ARG A 32 10.64 -7.49 2.46
N VAL A 33 10.98 -8.69 2.91
CA VAL A 33 11.26 -8.97 4.32
C VAL A 33 12.62 -9.64 4.44
N ARG A 34 13.42 -9.21 5.42
CA ARG A 34 14.69 -9.84 5.72
C ARG A 34 14.50 -10.86 6.83
N ASP A 35 14.88 -12.10 6.58
CA ASP A 35 14.91 -13.17 7.57
C ASP A 35 16.34 -13.69 7.79
N ARG A 36 16.45 -14.76 8.58
CA ARG A 36 17.72 -15.46 8.88
C ARG A 36 18.42 -16.09 7.66
N THR A 37 17.69 -16.30 6.57
CA THR A 37 18.18 -16.89 5.31
C THR A 37 18.46 -15.86 4.22
N GLY A 38 18.00 -14.62 4.40
CA GLY A 38 18.27 -13.51 3.48
C GLY A 38 17.04 -12.67 3.20
N TRP A 39 16.97 -12.11 1.99
CA TRP A 39 15.82 -11.33 1.54
C TRP A 39 14.77 -12.24 0.92
N GLN A 40 13.59 -12.25 1.52
CA GLN A 40 12.39 -12.89 0.99
C GLN A 40 11.46 -11.83 0.38
N ARG A 41 10.58 -12.28 -0.51
CA ARG A 41 9.55 -11.45 -1.14
C ARG A 41 8.16 -11.93 -0.71
N ARG A 42 7.34 -11.00 -0.22
CA ARG A 42 5.92 -11.19 0.04
C ARG A 42 5.16 -11.14 -1.27
N ILE A 43 4.18 -12.03 -1.44
CA ILE A 43 3.21 -11.89 -2.53
C ILE A 43 2.33 -10.69 -2.18
N MET A 44 2.29 -9.71 -3.08
CA MET A 44 1.50 -8.50 -2.91
C MET A 44 0.59 -8.31 -4.12
N PHE A 45 -0.70 -8.12 -3.86
CA PHE A 45 -1.69 -7.77 -4.87
C PHE A 45 -2.15 -6.33 -4.63
N PHE A 46 -2.37 -5.59 -5.71
CA PHE A 46 -3.03 -4.29 -5.60
C PHE A 46 -4.54 -4.49 -5.57
N THR A 47 -5.25 -3.66 -4.80
CA THR A 47 -6.72 -3.74 -4.67
C THR A 47 -7.42 -3.87 -6.03
N PRO A 48 -7.13 -3.05 -7.06
CA PRO A 48 -7.78 -3.18 -8.38
C PRO A 48 -7.67 -4.57 -9.00
N ILE A 49 -6.55 -5.28 -8.79
CA ILE A 49 -6.38 -6.65 -9.30
C ILE A 49 -7.30 -7.60 -8.54
N LEU A 50 -7.38 -7.48 -7.22
CA LEU A 50 -8.23 -8.35 -6.39
C LEU A 50 -9.72 -8.15 -6.67
N ILE A 51 -10.14 -6.92 -6.97
CA ILE A 51 -11.55 -6.60 -7.18
C ILE A 51 -11.95 -6.61 -8.67
N GLY A 52 -11.06 -7.08 -9.55
CA GLY A 52 -11.34 -7.30 -10.98
C GLY A 52 -11.39 -6.03 -11.83
N LEU A 53 -10.89 -4.90 -11.32
CA LEU A 53 -10.84 -3.65 -12.09
C LEU A 53 -9.73 -3.71 -13.13
N ARG A 54 -10.07 -3.34 -14.36
CA ARG A 54 -9.06 -3.18 -15.41
C ARG A 54 -8.20 -1.97 -15.10
N LYS A 55 -6.97 -1.95 -15.61
CA LYS A 55 -6.00 -0.85 -15.39
C LYS A 55 -6.57 0.54 -15.73
N MET A 56 -7.45 0.63 -16.72
CA MET A 56 -8.09 1.90 -17.14
C MET A 56 -9.26 2.31 -16.26
N GLU A 57 -9.84 1.38 -15.49
CA GLU A 57 -10.99 1.61 -14.61
C GLU A 57 -10.54 1.90 -13.18
N ALA A 58 -9.36 1.40 -12.78
CA ALA A 58 -8.81 1.61 -11.45
C ALA A 58 -8.76 3.09 -11.00
N PRO A 59 -8.43 4.08 -11.85
CA PRO A 59 -8.47 5.50 -11.46
C PRO A 59 -9.88 6.05 -11.26
N LEU A 60 -10.90 5.40 -11.81
CA LEU A 60 -12.31 5.78 -11.71
C LEU A 60 -13.05 5.02 -10.60
N ALA A 61 -12.36 4.13 -9.88
CA ALA A 61 -12.95 3.33 -8.82
C ALA A 61 -13.48 4.24 -7.72
N SER A 62 -14.78 4.13 -7.42
CA SER A 62 -15.36 4.85 -6.30
C SER A 62 -14.91 4.23 -4.98
N TYR A 63 -15.01 5.01 -3.89
CA TYR A 63 -14.84 4.46 -2.55
C TYR A 63 -15.82 3.31 -2.27
N GLU A 64 -17.05 3.41 -2.79
CA GLU A 64 -18.06 2.36 -2.64
C GLU A 64 -17.62 1.05 -3.29
N ASP A 65 -17.10 1.11 -4.53
CA ASP A 65 -16.58 -0.07 -5.24
C ASP A 65 -15.43 -0.72 -4.49
N LEU A 66 -14.48 0.10 -4.00
CA LEU A 66 -13.34 -0.35 -3.20
C LEU A 66 -13.82 -0.99 -1.89
N ALA A 67 -14.74 -0.35 -1.18
CA ALA A 67 -15.25 -0.85 0.10
C ALA A 67 -16.06 -2.15 -0.07
N HIS A 68 -16.85 -2.29 -1.14
CA HIS A 68 -17.53 -3.55 -1.46
C HIS A 68 -16.54 -4.65 -1.81
N GLY A 69 -15.51 -4.33 -2.60
CA GLY A 69 -14.45 -5.28 -2.93
C GLY A 69 -13.68 -5.75 -1.69
N VAL A 70 -13.28 -4.85 -0.79
CA VAL A 70 -12.61 -5.19 0.47
C VAL A 70 -13.47 -6.13 1.32
N ARG A 71 -14.77 -5.86 1.46
CA ARG A 71 -15.69 -6.74 2.22
C ARG A 71 -15.76 -8.16 1.69
N ARG A 72 -15.67 -8.33 0.37
CA ARG A 72 -15.82 -9.62 -0.31
C ARG A 72 -14.53 -10.43 -0.32
N GLU A 73 -13.40 -9.76 -0.57
CA GLU A 73 -12.14 -10.44 -0.91
C GLU A 73 -11.12 -10.49 0.24
N PHE A 74 -11.21 -9.62 1.25
CA PHE A 74 -10.16 -9.49 2.27
C PHE A 74 -10.46 -10.35 3.49
N ALA A 75 -9.42 -11.01 4.01
CA ALA A 75 -9.52 -11.88 5.18
C ALA A 75 -9.93 -11.12 6.45
N ASP A 76 -9.39 -9.91 6.67
CA ASP A 76 -9.82 -8.99 7.72
C ASP A 76 -10.40 -7.71 7.10
N SER A 77 -11.61 -7.85 6.56
CA SER A 77 -12.29 -6.74 5.89
C SER A 77 -12.65 -5.60 6.84
N ARG A 78 -12.86 -5.86 8.14
CA ARG A 78 -13.21 -4.82 9.11
C ARG A 78 -12.03 -3.89 9.33
N GLN A 79 -10.86 -4.45 9.63
CA GLN A 79 -9.65 -3.66 9.84
C GLN A 79 -9.27 -2.91 8.56
N ALA A 80 -9.31 -3.58 7.40
CA ALA A 80 -8.99 -2.96 6.11
C ALA A 80 -9.92 -1.78 5.76
N LEU A 81 -11.21 -1.83 6.13
CA LEU A 81 -12.12 -0.70 5.91
C LEU A 81 -11.83 0.49 6.84
N VAL A 82 -11.41 0.24 8.09
CA VAL A 82 -10.99 1.31 9.01
C VAL A 82 -9.77 2.03 8.43
N GLU A 83 -8.80 1.26 7.93
CA GLU A 83 -7.60 1.80 7.28
C GLU A 83 -7.94 2.55 6.00
N LEU A 84 -8.81 2.01 5.14
CA LEU A 84 -9.25 2.67 3.91
C LEU A 84 -9.92 4.04 4.19
N ASN A 85 -10.74 4.13 5.24
CA ASN A 85 -11.38 5.38 5.63
C ASN A 85 -10.40 6.37 6.28
N GLY A 86 -9.37 5.91 6.97
CA GLY A 86 -8.33 6.77 7.56
C GLY A 86 -7.28 7.25 6.55
N ALA A 87 -7.20 6.62 5.37
CA ALA A 87 -6.23 6.93 4.33
C ALA A 87 -6.73 7.97 3.29
N LEU A 88 -8.03 8.27 3.29
CA LEU A 88 -8.69 9.29 2.43
C LEU A 88 -8.96 10.56 3.22
#